data_AF-A0A1Y3BMJ6-F1
#
_entry.id   AF-A0A1Y3BMJ6-F1
#
_cell.length_a   1.000
_cell.length_b   1.000
_cell.length_c   1.000
_cell.angle_alpha   90.00
_cell.angle_beta   90.00
_cell.angle_gamma   90.00
#
_symmetry.space_group_name_H-M   'P 1'
#
loop_
_entity.id
_entity.type
_entity.pdbx_description
1 polymer ?
#
loop_
_entity_poly.entity_id
_entity_poly.type
_entity_poly.pdbx_seq_one_letter_code
_entity_poly.pdbx_strand_id
1 'polypeptide(L)'
;MDCNNEPLTHSPLGATTVTELGLITNHHHHHNYSHNIFYDKLQHQLRCNVEKYMNETLNTLQISRYVRELLSVHNIGQRLFAKYVLGLSQGTVSELLSKPKPWDKLTEKGRDSYRKMHAWSTDERCINLLKMMVPRK
;
A
#
# COMPACT_ATOMS: atom_id res chain seq x y z
N MET A 1 43.41 2.28 -46.07
CA MET A 1 43.15 3.38 -45.13
C MET A 1 41.71 3.26 -44.70
N ASP A 2 41.59 2.91 -43.41
CA ASP A 2 40.49 2.82 -42.45
C ASP A 2 39.03 3.05 -42.89
N CYS A 3 38.12 2.18 -42.40
CA CYS A 3 37.31 2.52 -41.21
C CYS A 3 36.36 1.38 -40.79
N ASN A 4 36.18 1.29 -39.48
CA ASN A 4 35.55 0.23 -38.69
C ASN A 4 34.00 0.21 -38.70
N ASN A 5 33.48 -0.94 -38.22
CA ASN A 5 32.41 -1.13 -37.23
C ASN A 5 30.94 -1.41 -37.64
N GLU A 6 30.53 -2.64 -37.28
CA GLU A 6 29.27 -3.11 -36.65
C GLU A 6 27.89 -2.61 -37.14
N PRO A 7 26.97 -3.52 -37.54
CA PRO A 7 25.54 -3.24 -37.52
C PRO A 7 24.87 -3.73 -36.22
N LEU A 8 24.27 -2.77 -35.50
CA LEU A 8 23.28 -2.98 -34.45
C LEU A 8 21.95 -3.51 -35.02
N THR A 9 21.44 -4.56 -34.38
CA THR A 9 20.04 -4.83 -33.99
C THR A 9 18.90 -4.62 -35.00
N HIS A 10 18.22 -5.69 -35.42
CA HIS A 10 16.77 -5.68 -35.62
C HIS A 10 16.15 -7.05 -35.27
N SER A 11 15.02 -6.99 -34.57
CA SER A 11 14.24 -8.05 -33.92
C SER A 11 13.81 -9.22 -34.81
N PRO A 12 13.27 -10.30 -34.21
CA PRO A 12 11.91 -10.66 -34.61
C PRO A 12 10.98 -11.02 -33.45
N LEU A 13 9.73 -10.56 -33.56
CA LEU A 13 8.57 -11.15 -32.91
C LEU A 13 8.38 -12.59 -33.41
N GLY A 14 8.00 -13.46 -32.47
CA GLY A 14 7.04 -14.53 -32.71
C GLY A 14 7.60 -15.88 -33.14
N ALA A 15 7.73 -16.80 -32.19
CA ALA A 15 7.25 -18.18 -32.30
C ALA A 15 7.57 -18.93 -31.02
N THR A 16 6.57 -19.52 -30.40
CA THR A 16 6.74 -20.71 -29.55
C THR A 16 5.35 -21.35 -29.45
N THR A 17 5.00 -22.16 -30.45
CA THR A 17 5.03 -23.64 -30.39
C THR A 17 4.40 -24.19 -29.11
N VAL A 18 3.24 -24.80 -29.30
CA VAL A 18 2.55 -25.68 -28.35
C VAL A 18 3.40 -26.95 -28.17
N THR A 19 3.91 -27.19 -26.96
CA THR A 19 4.41 -28.53 -26.56
C THR A 19 4.14 -28.81 -25.08
N GLU A 20 3.20 -29.73 -24.89
CA GLU A 20 3.12 -30.81 -23.90
C GLU A 20 4.01 -30.83 -22.64
N LEU A 21 3.33 -30.90 -21.49
CA LEU A 21 3.72 -31.50 -20.19
C LEU A 21 5.19 -31.41 -19.75
N GLY A 22 5.47 -30.40 -18.91
CA GLY A 22 6.68 -30.34 -18.08
C GLY A 22 6.50 -29.34 -16.95
N LEU A 23 6.42 -29.85 -15.72
CA LEU A 23 6.25 -29.12 -14.47
C LEU A 23 7.33 -28.04 -14.28
N ILE A 24 7.01 -26.79 -14.57
CA ILE A 24 7.76 -25.64 -14.05
C ILE A 24 6.78 -24.79 -13.24
N THR A 25 6.92 -24.91 -11.92
CA THR A 25 6.03 -24.38 -10.91
C THR A 25 5.93 -22.86 -11.01
N ASN A 26 4.74 -22.38 -11.42
CA ASN A 26 4.30 -20.99 -11.41
C ASN A 26 4.17 -20.45 -9.96
N HIS A 27 5.25 -20.40 -9.18
CA HIS A 27 5.20 -19.91 -7.79
C HIS A 27 5.02 -18.37 -7.70
N HIS A 28 5.36 -17.62 -8.74
CA HIS A 28 5.28 -16.15 -8.74
C HIS A 28 3.89 -15.56 -9.07
N HIS A 29 3.03 -16.31 -9.75
CA HIS A 29 1.68 -15.82 -10.12
C HIS A 29 0.68 -15.90 -8.96
N HIS A 30 0.79 -16.92 -8.10
CA HIS A 30 -0.14 -17.10 -6.97
C HIS A 30 0.03 -16.02 -5.89
N HIS A 31 1.27 -15.58 -5.65
CA HIS A 31 1.58 -14.58 -4.61
C HIS A 31 1.04 -13.19 -4.98
N ASN A 32 1.03 -12.83 -6.28
CA ASN A 32 0.45 -11.59 -6.75
C ASN A 32 -1.09 -11.59 -6.66
N TYR A 33 -1.74 -12.71 -6.97
CA TYR A 33 -3.20 -12.81 -6.90
C TYR A 33 -3.72 -12.68 -5.45
N SER A 34 -3.11 -13.41 -4.51
CA SER A 34 -3.50 -13.36 -3.10
C SER A 34 -3.26 -11.98 -2.49
N HIS A 35 -2.14 -11.33 -2.83
CA HIS A 35 -1.84 -9.96 -2.39
C HIS A 35 -2.84 -8.94 -2.93
N ASN A 36 -3.31 -9.07 -4.17
CA ASN A 36 -4.37 -8.22 -4.72
C ASN A 36 -5.72 -8.45 -3.99
N ILE A 37 -6.08 -9.70 -3.66
CA ILE A 37 -7.32 -9.98 -2.92
C ILE A 37 -7.33 -9.31 -1.54
N PHE A 38 -6.24 -9.43 -0.77
CA PHE A 38 -6.17 -8.78 0.54
C PHE A 38 -6.21 -7.26 0.41
N TYR A 39 -5.55 -6.72 -0.62
CA TYR A 39 -5.53 -5.29 -0.89
C TYR A 39 -6.94 -4.77 -1.20
N ASP A 40 -7.67 -5.42 -2.09
CA ASP A 40 -9.01 -5.01 -2.48
C ASP A 40 -9.98 -5.07 -1.28
N LYS A 41 -9.86 -6.11 -0.45
CA LYS A 41 -10.61 -6.22 0.81
C LYS A 41 -10.30 -5.08 1.76
N LEU A 42 -9.01 -4.74 1.93
CA LEU A 42 -8.58 -3.63 2.77
C LEU A 42 -9.14 -2.30 2.25
N GLN A 43 -9.02 -2.02 0.94
CA GLN A 43 -9.54 -0.80 0.34
C GLN A 43 -11.06 -0.69 0.48
N HIS A 44 -11.79 -1.79 0.28
CA HIS A 44 -13.23 -1.83 0.46
C HIS A 44 -13.61 -1.49 1.91
N GLN A 45 -12.98 -2.16 2.89
CA GLN A 45 -13.27 -1.92 4.31
C GLN A 45 -12.91 -0.49 4.72
N LEU A 46 -11.77 0.03 4.27
CA LEU A 46 -11.38 1.42 4.51
C LEU A 46 -12.40 2.41 3.95
N ARG A 47 -12.92 2.18 2.73
CA ARG A 47 -13.94 3.05 2.14
C ARG A 47 -15.19 3.12 3.02
N CYS A 48 -15.75 1.96 3.39
CA CYS A 48 -16.93 1.88 4.26
C CYS A 48 -16.69 2.50 5.64
N ASN A 49 -15.48 2.35 6.20
CA ASN A 49 -15.16 2.93 7.51
C ASN A 49 -14.94 4.45 7.42
N VAL A 50 -14.33 4.96 6.35
CA VAL A 50 -14.10 6.39 6.13
C VAL A 50 -15.41 7.16 5.96
N GLU A 51 -16.40 6.57 5.29
CA GLU A 51 -17.73 7.19 5.10
C GLU A 51 -18.40 7.58 6.44
N LYS A 52 -18.15 6.80 7.51
CA LYS A 52 -18.65 7.10 8.86
C LYS A 52 -18.10 8.41 9.43
N TYR A 53 -16.90 8.80 9.03
CA TYR A 53 -16.16 9.95 9.58
C TYR A 53 -16.05 11.12 8.59
N MET A 54 -16.78 11.09 7.47
CA MET A 54 -16.69 12.10 6.41
C MET A 54 -16.98 13.52 6.92
N ASN A 55 -17.97 13.64 7.82
CA ASN A 55 -18.45 14.93 8.34
C ASN A 55 -17.96 15.23 9.78
N GLU A 56 -17.05 14.42 10.32
CA GLU A 56 -16.56 14.58 11.70
C GLU A 56 -15.29 15.42 11.77
N THR A 57 -15.16 16.18 12.85
CA THR A 57 -13.90 16.85 13.22
C THR A 57 -13.04 15.88 14.02
N LEU A 58 -11.88 15.52 13.48
CA LEU A 58 -11.03 14.51 14.10
C LEU A 58 -9.83 15.12 14.83
N ASN A 59 -9.47 14.55 15.97
CA ASN A 59 -8.27 14.95 16.70
C ASN A 59 -7.02 14.33 16.05
N THR A 60 -6.39 15.09 15.17
CA THR A 60 -5.20 14.68 14.40
C THR A 60 -4.03 14.25 15.28
N LEU A 61 -3.84 14.90 16.43
CA LEU A 61 -2.77 14.57 17.37
C LEU A 61 -3.01 13.20 18.02
N GLN A 62 -4.24 12.94 18.47
CA GLN A 62 -4.60 11.64 19.05
C GLN A 62 -4.50 10.53 18.01
N ILE A 63 -5.01 10.74 16.80
CA ILE A 63 -4.91 9.76 15.71
C ILE A 63 -3.45 9.46 15.39
N SER A 64 -2.60 10.47 15.20
CA SER A 64 -1.18 10.25 14.89
C SER A 64 -0.42 9.53 16.00
N ARG A 65 -0.80 9.73 17.27
CA ARG A 65 -0.23 8.97 18.40
C ARG A 65 -0.69 7.53 18.37
N TYR A 66 -2.00 7.31 18.25
CA TYR A 66 -2.59 5.98 18.28
C TYR A 66 -2.16 5.12 17.10
N VAL A 67 -2.08 5.68 15.88
CA VAL A 67 -1.55 4.96 14.71
C VAL A 67 -0.10 4.56 14.93
N ARG A 68 0.76 5.41 15.49
CA ARG A 68 2.16 5.05 15.78
C ARG A 68 2.25 3.88 16.77
N GLU A 69 1.41 3.89 17.80
CA GLU A 69 1.33 2.82 18.78
C GLU A 69 0.91 1.50 18.11
N LEU A 70 -0.15 1.51 17.31
CA LEU A 70 -0.61 0.32 16.57
C LEU A 70 0.44 -0.22 15.60
N LEU A 71 1.15 0.66 14.90
CA LEU A 71 2.26 0.25 14.04
C LEU A 71 3.36 -0.47 14.83
N SER A 72 3.67 0.02 16.04
CA SER A 72 4.65 -0.59 16.94
C SER A 72 4.16 -1.94 17.48
N VAL A 73 2.96 -1.97 18.06
CA VAL A 73 2.38 -3.17 18.70
C VAL A 73 2.19 -4.31 17.70
N HIS A 74 1.87 -4.00 16.45
CA HIS A 74 1.67 -5.00 15.41
C HIS A 74 2.90 -5.24 14.53
N ASN A 75 4.05 -4.64 14.84
CA ASN A 75 5.28 -4.75 14.06
C ASN A 75 5.11 -4.36 12.57
N ILE A 76 4.23 -3.38 12.30
CA ILE A 76 3.92 -2.91 10.94
C ILE A 76 4.83 -1.73 10.60
N GLY A 77 5.63 -1.88 9.55
CA GLY A 77 6.48 -0.80 9.06
C GLY A 77 5.66 0.35 8.47
N GLN A 78 6.07 1.59 8.77
CA GLN A 78 5.44 2.80 8.22
C GLN A 78 5.35 2.78 6.68
N ARG A 79 6.36 2.23 5.99
CA ARG A 79 6.36 2.13 4.51
C ARG A 79 5.18 1.30 3.99
N LEU A 80 4.84 0.21 4.68
CA LEU A 80 3.74 -0.65 4.32
C LEU A 80 2.41 0.08 4.52
N PHE A 81 2.23 0.66 5.71
CA PHE A 81 1.06 1.47 6.04
C PHE A 81 0.86 2.63 5.05
N ALA A 82 1.93 3.36 4.72
CA ALA A 82 1.89 4.46 3.77
C ALA A 82 1.40 4.02 2.40
N LYS A 83 1.93 2.89 1.88
CA LYS A 83 1.55 2.36 0.57
C LYS A 83 0.11 1.86 0.52
N TYR A 84 -0.30 1.05 1.50
CA TYR A 84 -1.56 0.30 1.40
C TYR A 84 -2.75 0.95 2.10
N VAL A 85 -2.55 1.85 3.07
CA VAL A 85 -3.66 2.54 3.75
C VAL A 85 -3.84 3.95 3.20
N LEU A 86 -2.75 4.68 3.04
CA LEU A 86 -2.81 6.10 2.65
C LEU A 86 -2.55 6.35 1.17
N GLY A 87 -1.85 5.45 0.48
CA GLY A 87 -1.40 5.67 -0.91
C GLY A 87 -0.36 6.80 -1.01
N LEU A 88 0.46 6.97 0.02
CA LEU A 88 1.46 8.03 0.13
C LEU A 88 2.87 7.46 0.25
N SER A 89 3.88 8.33 0.08
CA SER A 89 5.27 7.96 0.37
C SER A 89 5.50 7.83 1.87
N GLN A 90 6.50 7.03 2.26
CA GLN A 90 6.86 6.86 3.68
C GLN A 90 7.28 8.20 4.31
N GLY A 91 8.00 9.06 3.58
CA GLY A 91 8.41 10.38 4.07
C GLY A 91 7.22 11.27 4.42
N THR A 92 6.20 11.32 3.56
CA THR A 92 4.97 12.10 3.83
C THR A 92 4.23 11.60 5.06
N VAL A 93 4.11 10.28 5.21
CA VAL A 93 3.44 9.70 6.37
C VAL A 93 4.24 9.91 7.66
N SER A 94 5.57 9.83 7.58
CA SER A 94 6.44 10.16 8.71
C SER A 94 6.20 11.59 9.21
N GLU A 95 6.10 12.56 8.30
CA GLU A 95 5.80 13.96 8.66
C GLU A 95 4.42 14.10 9.29
N LEU A 96 3.38 13.46 8.72
CA LEU A 96 2.02 13.49 9.27
C LEU A 96 1.95 12.91 10.70
N LEU A 97 2.68 11.82 10.96
CA LEU A 97 2.69 11.18 12.27
C LEU A 97 3.57 11.91 13.29
N SER A 98 4.64 12.56 12.84
CA SER A 98 5.61 13.25 13.71
C SER A 98 5.15 14.67 14.07
N LYS A 99 4.53 15.38 13.12
CA LYS A 99 4.08 16.77 13.28
C LYS A 99 2.65 16.95 12.74
N PRO A 100 1.64 16.37 13.42
CA PRO A 100 0.26 16.52 13.00
C PRO A 100 -0.19 17.98 13.10
N LYS A 101 -0.69 18.52 11.99
CA LYS A 101 -1.34 19.83 11.98
C LYS A 101 -2.74 19.73 12.60
N PRO A 102 -3.25 20.78 13.28
CA PRO A 102 -4.63 20.84 13.74
C PRO A 102 -5.63 20.64 12.59
N TRP A 103 -6.78 20.02 12.87
CA TRP A 103 -7.81 19.69 11.88
C TRP A 103 -8.22 20.88 11.00
N ASP A 104 -8.43 22.03 11.60
CA ASP A 104 -8.88 23.26 10.92
C ASP A 104 -7.82 23.85 9.97
N LYS A 105 -6.56 23.42 10.10
CA LYS A 105 -5.43 23.84 9.26
C LYS A 105 -5.08 22.81 8.18
N LEU A 106 -5.88 21.75 8.04
CA LEU A 106 -5.68 20.74 7.01
C LEU A 106 -6.39 21.11 5.70
N THR A 107 -5.77 20.76 4.58
CA THR A 107 -6.45 20.69 3.29
C THR A 107 -7.39 19.49 3.26
N GLU A 108 -8.34 19.44 2.31
CA GLU A 108 -9.26 18.30 2.20
C GLU A 108 -8.52 16.96 2.02
N LYS A 109 -7.47 16.93 1.20
CA LYS A 109 -6.60 15.76 1.05
C LYS A 109 -5.89 15.37 2.36
N GLY A 110 -5.54 16.36 3.18
CA GLY A 110 -5.01 16.14 4.52
C GLY A 110 -6.05 15.50 5.43
N ARG A 111 -7.28 16.04 5.46
CA ARG A 111 -8.41 15.49 6.22
C ARG A 111 -8.72 14.05 5.81
N ASP A 112 -8.76 13.77 4.51
CA ASP A 112 -8.91 12.41 3.97
C ASP A 112 -7.85 11.44 4.48
N SER A 113 -6.60 11.91 4.59
CA SER A 113 -5.52 11.08 5.14
C SER A 113 -5.79 10.73 6.60
N TYR A 114 -6.24 11.69 7.41
CA TYR A 114 -6.59 11.44 8.82
C TYR A 114 -7.85 10.59 8.98
N ARG A 115 -8.87 10.76 8.12
CA ARG A 115 -10.04 9.87 8.10
C ARG A 115 -9.63 8.44 7.80
N LYS A 116 -8.75 8.21 6.81
CA LYS A 116 -8.22 6.87 6.50
C LYS A 116 -7.40 6.30 7.64
N MET A 117 -6.55 7.11 8.28
CA MET A 117 -5.80 6.71 9.48
C MET A 117 -6.73 6.26 10.60
N HIS A 118 -7.77 7.06 10.89
CA HIS A 118 -8.76 6.76 11.92
C HIS A 118 -9.60 5.51 11.59
N ALA A 119 -10.07 5.42 10.35
CA ALA A 119 -10.83 4.28 9.84
C ALA A 119 -10.05 2.96 9.86
N TRP A 120 -8.72 3.04 9.64
CA TRP A 120 -7.83 1.89 9.78
C TRP A 120 -7.60 1.53 11.25
N SER A 121 -7.34 2.52 12.11
CA SER A 121 -7.00 2.28 13.51
C SER A 121 -8.16 1.81 14.39
N THR A 122 -9.40 2.06 13.95
CA THR A 122 -10.62 1.69 14.68
C THR A 122 -11.16 0.31 14.30
N ASP A 123 -10.57 -0.36 13.30
CA ASP A 123 -11.02 -1.66 12.81
C ASP A 123 -9.88 -2.68 12.77
N GLU A 124 -9.91 -3.63 13.70
CA GLU A 124 -8.92 -4.71 13.78
C GLU A 124 -8.84 -5.54 12.49
N ARG A 125 -9.92 -5.63 11.71
CA ARG A 125 -9.92 -6.34 10.43
C ARG A 125 -8.97 -5.67 9.45
N CYS A 126 -8.95 -4.34 9.40
CA CYS A 126 -8.03 -3.57 8.56
C CYS A 126 -6.56 -3.80 8.95
N ILE A 127 -6.29 -3.86 10.26
CA ILE A 127 -4.95 -4.15 10.79
C ILE A 127 -4.53 -5.57 10.40
N ASN A 128 -5.40 -6.56 10.58
CA ASN A 128 -5.12 -7.94 10.23
C ASN A 128 -4.90 -8.14 8.72
N LEU A 129 -5.73 -7.52 7.88
CA LEU A 129 -5.55 -7.55 6.42
C LEU A 129 -4.18 -6.99 6.01
N LEU A 130 -3.75 -5.87 6.60
CA LEU A 130 -2.44 -5.30 6.32
C LEU A 130 -1.29 -6.22 6.75
N LYS A 131 -1.43 -6.91 7.89
CA LYS A 131 -0.46 -7.91 8.35
C LYS A 131 -0.36 -9.11 7.42
N MET A 132 -1.48 -9.54 6.83
CA MET A 132 -1.50 -10.64 5.86
C MET A 132 -0.80 -10.30 4.54
N MET A 133 -0.64 -9.02 4.22
CA MET A 133 0.14 -8.58 3.06
C MET A 133 1.65 -8.67 3.28
N VAL A 134 2.11 -8.80 4.53
CA VAL A 134 3.52 -9.01 4.83
C VAL A 134 3.82 -10.50 4.74
N PRO A 135 4.66 -10.94 3.80
CA PRO A 135 5.14 -12.32 3.81
C PRO A 135 5.92 -12.54 5.10
N ARG A 136 5.44 -13.45 5.96
CA ARG A 136 6.16 -13.86 7.16
C ARG A 136 7.40 -14.62 6.69
N LYS A 137 8.58 -14.11 7.03
CA LYS A 137 9.85 -14.83 6.86
C LYS A 137 9.93 -15.99 7.85
#